data_AF-A0A2W7LG86-F1
#
_entry.id   AF-A0A2W7LG86-F1
#
_cell.length_a   1.000
_cell.length_b   1.000
_cell.length_c   1.000
_cell.angle_alpha   90.00
_cell.angle_beta   90.00
_cell.angle_gamma   90.00
#
_symmetry.space_group_name_H-M   'P 1'
#
loop_
_entity.id
_entity.type
_entity.pdbx_description
1 polymer ?
#
loop_
_entity_poly.entity_id
_entity_poly.type
_entity_poly.pdbx_seq_one_letter_code
_entity_poly.pdbx_strand_id
1 'polypeptide(L)'
;MIDELRKLDDYDVPAALDVELSLFTAALALYVDLKAQEQLSAKLDALEKARRDAAEKEAYKDAATYASDIGKEIASRYGERVSQAARELQKDISGKQVRSYQDALKTFEKMSSNPGWKLNGKDAAAVAQALRALDKATLGDNMTRLGKAFGVTGGAIQAQGLVEAAATGFQTGEWKPFLLEMESAVLGKIAGSAAGAMLGITLGLLGVTVTGGVALVVGGVLVGLASSYFDPEKVDQINNWVMDAVGA
;
A
#
# COMPACT_ATOMS: atom_id res chain seq x y z
N MET A 1 25.60 -72.65 38.51
CA MET A 1 24.76 -71.73 37.70
C MET A 1 24.07 -70.66 38.56
N ILE A 2 23.25 -71.01 39.56
CA ILE A 2 22.70 -70.02 40.51
C ILE A 2 23.81 -69.39 41.39
N ASP A 3 24.78 -70.18 41.85
CA ASP A 3 25.94 -69.68 42.62
C ASP A 3 26.97 -68.89 41.78
N GLU A 4 26.94 -69.00 40.45
CA GLU A 4 27.78 -68.16 39.58
C GLU A 4 27.09 -66.84 39.24
N LEU A 5 25.76 -66.82 39.14
CA LEU A 5 24.98 -65.58 39.00
C LEU A 5 25.08 -64.72 40.26
N ARG A 6 25.15 -65.32 41.46
CA ARG A 6 25.36 -64.59 42.72
C ARG A 6 26.74 -63.93 42.82
N LYS A 7 27.76 -64.42 42.09
CA LYS A 7 29.10 -63.80 42.01
C LYS A 7 29.18 -62.62 41.03
N LEU A 8 28.19 -62.48 40.14
CA LEU A 8 28.06 -61.28 39.30
C LEU A 8 27.35 -60.14 40.06
N ASP A 9 26.52 -60.47 41.05
CA ASP A 9 25.89 -59.51 41.98
C ASP A 9 26.90 -58.91 42.98
N ASP A 10 28.01 -59.63 43.21
CA ASP A 10 29.15 -59.24 44.07
C ASP A 10 30.29 -58.56 43.28
N TYR A 11 30.09 -58.32 41.97
CA TYR A 11 31.01 -57.46 41.23
C TYR A 11 30.75 -56.03 41.68
N ASP A 12 31.52 -55.60 42.68
CA ASP A 12 31.60 -54.21 43.15
C ASP A 12 31.97 -53.36 41.93
N VAL A 13 30.95 -52.88 41.22
CA VAL A 13 31.11 -52.00 40.06
C VAL A 13 31.89 -50.82 40.62
N PRO A 14 33.13 -50.57 40.16
CA PRO A 14 33.97 -49.57 40.79
C PRO A 14 33.17 -48.28 40.85
N ALA A 15 33.08 -47.62 42.01
CA ALA A 15 32.28 -46.40 42.15
C ALA A 15 32.61 -45.35 41.06
N ALA A 16 33.83 -45.38 40.51
CA ALA A 16 34.24 -44.62 39.33
C ALA A 16 33.43 -44.92 38.05
N LEU A 17 33.11 -46.20 37.77
CA LEU A 17 32.35 -46.64 36.60
C LEU A 17 30.86 -46.23 36.69
N ASP A 18 30.29 -46.23 37.89
CA ASP A 18 28.90 -45.79 38.14
C ASP A 18 28.76 -44.26 38.00
N VAL A 19 29.78 -43.51 38.43
CA VAL A 19 29.87 -42.07 38.19
C VAL A 19 30.02 -41.75 36.70
N GLU A 20 30.84 -42.49 35.95
CA GLU A 20 30.96 -42.29 34.50
C GLU A 20 29.66 -42.62 33.74
N LEU A 21 28.97 -43.71 34.10
CA LEU A 21 27.71 -44.10 33.45
C LEU A 21 26.58 -43.10 33.73
N SER A 22 26.50 -42.56 34.95
CA SER A 22 25.53 -41.52 35.31
C SER A 22 25.82 -40.19 34.60
N LEU A 23 27.10 -39.81 34.44
CA LEU A 23 27.51 -38.65 33.65
C LEU A 23 27.18 -38.82 32.16
N PHE A 24 27.43 -40.00 31.57
CA PHE A 24 27.05 -40.29 30.19
C PHE A 24 25.53 -40.23 29.97
N THR A 25 24.77 -40.79 30.92
CA THR A 25 23.30 -40.76 30.87
C THR A 25 22.78 -39.32 30.98
N ALA A 26 23.34 -38.51 31.88
CA ALA A 26 23.00 -37.10 32.02
C ALA A 26 23.39 -36.29 30.77
N ALA A 27 24.54 -36.56 30.16
CA ALA A 27 24.99 -35.92 28.93
C ALA A 27 24.09 -36.28 27.73
N LEU A 28 23.65 -37.53 27.62
CA LEU A 28 22.69 -37.97 26.60
C LEU A 28 21.32 -37.33 26.79
N ALA A 29 20.83 -37.26 28.03
CA ALA A 29 19.58 -36.57 28.35
C ALA A 29 19.64 -35.09 27.98
N LEU A 30 20.74 -34.40 28.33
CA LEU A 30 20.99 -33.01 27.96
C LEU A 30 21.05 -32.82 26.44
N TYR A 31 21.71 -33.73 25.72
CA TYR A 31 21.78 -33.70 24.25
C TYR A 31 20.41 -33.87 23.59
N VAL A 32 19.58 -34.78 24.09
CA VAL A 32 18.21 -34.99 23.63
C VAL A 32 17.35 -33.74 23.87
N ASP A 33 17.46 -33.13 25.06
CA ASP A 33 16.74 -31.89 25.40
C ASP A 33 17.17 -30.72 24.50
N LEU A 34 18.48 -30.55 24.25
CA LEU A 34 19.00 -29.55 23.32
C LEU A 34 18.45 -29.76 21.91
N LYS A 35 18.43 -31.00 21.41
CA LYS A 35 17.85 -31.33 20.08
C LYS A 35 16.35 -31.07 20.02
N ALA A 36 15.62 -31.37 21.09
CA ALA A 36 14.20 -31.06 21.19
C ALA A 36 13.94 -29.55 21.18
N GLN A 37 14.77 -28.75 21.86
CA GLN A 37 14.70 -27.29 21.83
C GLN A 37 15.01 -26.71 20.44
N GLU A 38 16.05 -27.20 19.75
CA GLU A 38 16.37 -26.80 18.37
C GLU A 38 15.20 -27.08 17.41
N GLN A 39 14.59 -28.26 17.51
CA GLN A 39 13.43 -28.62 16.69
C GLN A 39 12.20 -27.77 17.02
N LEU A 40 11.98 -27.44 18.29
CA LEU A 40 10.89 -26.56 18.71
C LEU A 40 11.10 -25.15 18.18
N SER A 41 12.32 -24.60 18.28
CA SER A 41 12.68 -23.30 17.71
C SER A 41 12.43 -23.27 16.21
N ALA A 42 12.90 -24.28 15.47
CA ALA A 42 12.69 -24.36 14.03
C ALA A 42 11.20 -24.45 13.65
N LYS A 43 10.39 -25.17 14.44
CA LYS A 43 8.93 -25.22 14.25
C LYS A 43 8.25 -23.89 14.57
N LEU A 44 8.70 -23.18 15.61
CA LEU A 44 8.20 -21.84 15.93
C LEU A 44 8.53 -20.86 14.81
N ASP A 45 9.75 -20.84 14.30
CA ASP A 45 10.15 -19.99 13.17
C ASP A 45 9.33 -20.31 11.90
N ALA A 46 9.12 -21.59 11.60
CA ALA A 46 8.29 -22.02 10.48
C ALA A 46 6.82 -21.62 10.66
N LEU A 47 6.28 -21.73 11.87
CA LEU A 47 4.91 -21.32 12.19
C LEU A 47 4.75 -19.80 12.14
N GLU A 48 5.72 -19.04 12.65
CA GLU A 48 5.75 -17.59 12.55
C GLU A 48 5.82 -17.14 11.10
N LYS A 49 6.68 -17.76 10.29
CA LYS A 49 6.75 -17.48 8.85
C LYS A 49 5.43 -17.80 8.17
N ALA A 50 4.86 -18.99 8.39
CA ALA A 50 3.57 -19.36 7.83
C ALA A 50 2.44 -18.40 8.25
N ARG A 51 2.47 -17.92 9.51
CA ARG A 51 1.53 -16.93 10.01
C ARG A 51 1.71 -15.57 9.32
N ARG A 52 2.95 -15.12 9.10
CA ARG A 52 3.25 -13.89 8.36
C ARG A 52 2.79 -13.99 6.91
N ASP A 53 3.10 -15.08 6.23
CA ASP A 53 2.70 -15.33 4.83
C ASP A 53 1.16 -15.37 4.69
N ALA A 54 0.47 -16.02 5.64
CA ALA A 54 -0.99 -16.05 5.68
C ALA A 54 -1.58 -14.65 5.92
N ALA A 55 -1.04 -13.88 6.87
CA ALA A 55 -1.47 -12.52 7.16
C ALA A 55 -1.23 -11.58 5.97
N GLU A 56 -0.11 -11.73 5.28
CA GLU A 56 0.22 -10.96 4.08
C GLU A 56 -0.76 -11.27 2.94
N LYS A 57 -1.05 -12.55 2.69
CA LYS A 57 -2.03 -12.98 1.69
C LYS A 57 -3.43 -12.42 1.98
N GLU A 58 -3.89 -12.48 3.22
CA GLU A 58 -5.19 -11.92 3.59
C GLU A 58 -5.20 -10.39 3.42
N ALA A 59 -4.11 -9.70 3.79
CA ALA A 59 -3.98 -8.26 3.58
C ALA A 59 -4.03 -7.87 2.09
N TYR A 60 -3.46 -8.68 1.18
CA TYR A 60 -3.58 -8.46 -0.27
C TYR A 60 -4.99 -8.66 -0.78
N LYS A 61 -5.68 -9.70 -0.31
CA LYS A 61 -7.08 -9.98 -0.67
C LYS A 61 -8.01 -8.87 -0.17
N ASP A 62 -7.78 -8.39 1.05
CA ASP A 62 -8.51 -7.27 1.64
C ASP A 62 -8.24 -5.97 0.88
N ALA A 63 -6.99 -5.74 0.46
CA ALA A 63 -6.63 -4.60 -0.38
C ALA A 63 -7.30 -4.65 -1.76
N ALA A 64 -7.30 -5.81 -2.42
CA ALA A 64 -7.95 -6.00 -3.71
C ALA A 64 -9.47 -5.80 -3.63
N THR A 65 -10.10 -6.31 -2.57
CA THR A 65 -11.54 -6.09 -2.30
C THR A 65 -11.83 -4.60 -2.13
N TYR A 66 -11.02 -3.90 -1.34
CA TYR A 66 -11.17 -2.47 -1.11
C TYR A 66 -11.02 -1.64 -2.39
N ALA A 67 -10.03 -1.95 -3.23
CA ALA A 67 -9.85 -1.30 -4.53
C ALA A 67 -11.06 -1.50 -5.45
N SER A 68 -11.66 -2.69 -5.44
CA SER A 68 -12.88 -3.00 -6.19
C SER A 68 -14.09 -2.19 -5.70
N ASP A 69 -14.28 -2.09 -4.39
CA ASP A 69 -15.39 -1.34 -3.80
C ASP A 69 -15.27 0.17 -4.03
N ILE A 70 -14.05 0.73 -3.96
CA ILE A 70 -13.80 2.12 -4.33
C ILE A 70 -14.20 2.40 -5.78
N GLY A 71 -13.98 1.46 -6.70
CA GLY A 71 -14.38 1.62 -8.11
C GLY A 71 -15.89 1.84 -8.29
N LYS A 72 -16.73 1.29 -7.40
CA LYS A 72 -18.19 1.53 -7.39
C LYS A 72 -18.51 2.90 -6.80
N GLU A 73 -17.84 3.26 -5.71
CA GLU A 73 -18.04 4.55 -5.04
C GLU A 73 -17.68 5.73 -5.96
N ILE A 74 -16.57 5.60 -6.70
CA ILE A 74 -16.14 6.62 -7.66
C ILE A 74 -17.22 6.85 -8.73
N ALA A 75 -17.82 5.78 -9.28
CA ALA A 75 -18.88 5.91 -10.28
C ALA A 75 -20.08 6.68 -9.70
N SER A 76 -20.49 6.34 -8.48
CA SER A 76 -21.63 6.99 -7.82
C SER A 76 -21.39 8.46 -7.49
N ARG A 77 -20.16 8.84 -7.12
CA ARG A 77 -19.86 10.21 -6.65
C ARG A 77 -19.35 11.13 -7.75
N TYR A 78 -18.50 10.61 -8.63
CA TYR A 78 -17.74 11.38 -9.62
C TYR A 78 -18.20 11.14 -11.05
N GLY A 79 -19.09 10.16 -11.26
CA GLY A 79 -19.65 9.81 -12.56
C GLY A 79 -18.83 8.76 -13.32
N GLU A 80 -19.44 8.25 -14.39
CA GLU A 80 -18.91 7.09 -15.13
C GLU A 80 -17.57 7.38 -15.81
N ARG A 81 -17.38 8.59 -16.37
CA ARG A 81 -16.11 8.96 -17.04
C ARG A 81 -14.91 8.87 -16.09
N VAL A 82 -15.06 9.39 -14.87
CA VAL A 82 -14.00 9.33 -13.84
C VAL A 82 -13.76 7.89 -13.41
N SER A 83 -14.84 7.11 -13.17
CA SER A 83 -14.72 5.69 -12.80
C SER A 83 -14.02 4.86 -13.88
N GLN A 84 -14.38 5.07 -15.14
CA GLN A 84 -13.76 4.38 -16.28
C GLN A 84 -12.27 4.70 -16.37
N ALA A 85 -11.89 5.98 -16.33
CA ALA A 85 -10.48 6.37 -16.38
C ALA A 85 -9.69 5.81 -15.18
N ALA A 86 -10.26 5.80 -13.98
CA ALA A 86 -9.66 5.19 -12.81
C ALA A 86 -9.46 3.68 -12.99
N ARG A 87 -10.45 2.94 -13.51
CA ARG A 87 -10.36 1.49 -13.78
C ARG A 87 -9.33 1.16 -14.85
N GLU A 88 -9.24 1.96 -15.90
CA GLU A 88 -8.22 1.80 -16.94
C GLU A 88 -6.82 2.00 -16.38
N LEU A 89 -6.62 3.01 -15.53
CA LEU A 89 -5.34 3.16 -14.80
C LEU A 89 -5.06 1.93 -13.94
N GLN A 90 -6.03 1.47 -13.14
CA GLN A 90 -5.87 0.31 -12.26
C GLN A 90 -5.45 -0.95 -13.00
N LYS A 91 -6.01 -1.19 -14.19
CA LYS A 91 -5.73 -2.39 -15.00
C LYS A 91 -4.26 -2.50 -15.39
N ASP A 92 -3.66 -1.37 -15.75
CA ASP A 92 -2.33 -1.33 -16.36
C ASP A 92 -1.27 -0.67 -15.44
N ILE A 93 -1.57 -0.46 -14.15
CA ILE A 93 -0.65 0.25 -13.23
C ILE A 93 0.50 -0.63 -12.74
N SER A 94 0.26 -1.93 -12.57
CA SER A 94 1.25 -2.85 -12.00
C SER A 94 2.44 -2.98 -12.92
N GLY A 95 3.62 -2.56 -12.45
CA GLY A 95 4.86 -2.59 -13.24
C GLY A 95 5.00 -1.44 -14.25
N LYS A 96 4.07 -0.48 -14.30
CA LYS A 96 4.25 0.72 -15.13
C LYS A 96 5.43 1.55 -14.64
N GLN A 97 6.23 2.03 -15.59
CA GLN A 97 7.32 2.95 -15.29
C GLN A 97 6.75 4.34 -14.96
N VAL A 98 7.19 4.90 -13.83
CA VAL A 98 6.90 6.28 -13.44
C VAL A 98 7.70 7.24 -14.31
N ARG A 99 7.03 8.23 -14.92
CA ARG A 99 7.69 9.33 -15.65
C ARG A 99 8.37 10.30 -14.68
N SER A 100 9.31 11.10 -15.19
CA SER A 100 9.98 12.10 -14.36
C SER A 100 8.99 13.13 -13.81
N TYR A 101 9.29 13.69 -12.64
CA TYR A 101 8.63 14.86 -12.07
C TYR A 101 8.27 15.93 -13.10
N GLN A 102 9.27 16.32 -13.90
CA GLN A 102 9.18 17.44 -14.83
C GLN A 102 8.23 17.12 -15.98
N ASP A 103 8.28 15.88 -16.48
CA ASP A 103 7.38 15.42 -17.53
C ASP A 103 5.94 15.31 -17.04
N ALA A 104 5.75 14.77 -15.84
CA ALA A 104 4.43 14.67 -15.21
C ALA A 104 3.83 16.07 -14.98
N LEU A 105 4.60 16.98 -14.37
CA LEU A 105 4.18 18.37 -14.13
C LEU A 105 3.77 19.07 -15.42
N LYS A 106 4.63 19.04 -16.45
CA LYS A 106 4.34 19.66 -17.75
C LYS A 106 3.09 19.07 -18.40
N THR A 107 2.92 17.76 -18.33
CA THR A 107 1.73 17.07 -18.87
C THR A 107 0.47 17.52 -18.15
N PHE A 108 0.52 17.59 -16.82
CA PHE A 108 -0.61 17.96 -16.00
C PHE A 108 -0.97 19.45 -16.15
N GLU A 109 0.01 20.36 -16.19
CA GLU A 109 -0.20 21.80 -16.38
C GLU A 109 -0.91 22.13 -17.70
N LYS A 110 -0.66 21.34 -18.77
CA LYS A 110 -1.42 21.44 -20.02
C LYS A 110 -2.92 21.21 -19.80
N MET A 111 -3.30 20.27 -18.93
CA MET A 111 -4.70 20.01 -18.58
C MET A 111 -5.23 21.08 -17.63
N SER A 112 -4.56 21.35 -16.52
CA SER A 112 -5.05 22.24 -15.46
C SER A 112 -5.11 23.72 -15.87
N SER A 113 -4.38 24.12 -16.92
CA SER A 113 -4.49 25.45 -17.51
C SER A 113 -5.81 25.69 -18.25
N ASN A 114 -6.51 24.64 -18.69
CA ASN A 114 -7.82 24.79 -19.33
C ASN A 114 -8.86 25.30 -18.31
N PRO A 115 -9.56 26.41 -18.59
CA PRO A 115 -10.53 27.01 -17.67
C PRO A 115 -11.65 26.05 -17.23
N GLY A 116 -12.01 25.06 -18.05
CA GLY A 116 -13.02 24.05 -17.71
C GLY A 116 -12.66 23.17 -16.50
N TRP A 117 -11.38 23.12 -16.11
CA TRP A 117 -10.91 22.42 -14.91
C TRP A 117 -10.79 23.30 -13.68
N LYS A 118 -11.06 24.62 -13.81
CA LYS A 118 -10.97 25.55 -12.69
C LYS A 118 -12.30 25.63 -11.96
N LEU A 119 -12.25 25.44 -10.64
CA LEU A 119 -13.39 25.73 -9.78
C LEU A 119 -13.53 27.24 -9.59
N ASN A 120 -14.77 27.72 -9.42
CA ASN A 120 -14.99 29.09 -8.95
C ASN A 120 -14.48 29.21 -7.49
N GLY A 121 -14.27 30.45 -7.02
CA GLY A 121 -13.67 30.68 -5.69
C GLY A 121 -14.44 30.06 -4.52
N LYS A 122 -15.78 29.96 -4.61
CA LYS A 122 -16.61 29.34 -3.56
C LYS A 122 -16.41 27.82 -3.54
N ASP A 123 -16.50 27.18 -4.70
CA ASP A 123 -16.35 25.73 -4.82
C ASP A 123 -14.92 25.30 -4.51
N ALA A 124 -13.92 26.07 -4.96
CA ALA A 124 -12.51 25.86 -4.64
C ALA A 124 -12.25 25.88 -3.12
N ALA A 125 -12.79 26.87 -2.42
CA ALA A 125 -12.67 26.97 -0.96
C ALA A 125 -13.39 25.81 -0.25
N ALA A 126 -14.57 25.41 -0.72
CA ALA A 126 -15.33 24.30 -0.15
C ALA A 126 -14.59 22.96 -0.31
N VAL A 127 -14.02 22.69 -1.50
CA VAL A 127 -13.22 21.49 -1.75
C VAL A 127 -11.96 21.48 -0.88
N ALA A 128 -11.25 22.61 -0.78
CA ALA A 128 -10.07 22.72 0.06
C ALA A 128 -10.40 22.47 1.55
N GLN A 129 -11.52 23.01 2.03
CA GLN A 129 -12.01 22.74 3.39
C GLN A 129 -12.39 21.27 3.59
N ALA A 130 -13.08 20.66 2.62
CA ALA A 130 -13.47 19.25 2.68
C ALA A 130 -12.24 18.32 2.74
N LEU A 131 -11.21 18.59 1.95
CA LEU A 131 -9.93 17.87 2.01
C LEU A 131 -9.27 18.03 3.39
N ARG A 132 -9.20 19.26 3.90
CA ARG A 132 -8.67 19.55 5.24
C ARG A 132 -9.51 18.99 6.37
N ALA A 133 -10.76 18.58 6.13
CA ALA A 133 -11.61 17.91 7.11
C ALA A 133 -11.42 16.38 7.17
N LEU A 134 -10.77 15.76 6.17
CA LEU A 134 -10.53 14.32 6.16
C LEU A 134 -9.75 13.85 7.40
N ASP A 135 -9.94 12.62 7.85
CA ASP A 135 -9.05 12.05 8.86
C ASP A 135 -7.74 11.57 8.19
N LYS A 136 -6.60 12.13 8.60
CA LYS A 136 -5.31 11.96 7.88
C LYS A 136 -4.71 10.58 8.13
N ALA A 137 -4.93 10.02 9.32
CA ALA A 137 -4.47 8.68 9.66
C ALA A 137 -5.24 7.64 8.83
N THR A 138 -6.57 7.70 8.86
CA THR A 138 -7.46 6.83 8.08
C THR A 138 -7.20 6.96 6.58
N LEU A 139 -7.00 8.19 6.10
CA LEU A 139 -6.67 8.44 4.70
C LEU A 139 -5.33 7.80 4.32
N GLY A 140 -4.29 7.95 5.15
CA GLY A 140 -2.98 7.32 4.94
C GLY A 140 -3.08 5.79 4.90
N ASP A 141 -3.82 5.20 5.84
CA ASP A 141 -4.08 3.75 5.87
C ASP A 141 -4.79 3.27 4.61
N ASN A 142 -5.81 4.02 4.17
CA ASN A 142 -6.54 3.72 2.94
C ASN A 142 -5.66 3.83 1.69
N MET A 143 -4.81 4.86 1.60
CA MET A 143 -3.84 5.01 0.50
C MET A 143 -2.83 3.86 0.49
N THR A 144 -2.32 3.46 1.67
CA THR A 144 -1.40 2.32 1.80
C THR A 144 -2.10 1.00 1.41
N ARG A 145 -3.35 0.80 1.83
CA ARG A 145 -4.16 -0.35 1.45
C ARG A 145 -4.40 -0.40 -0.06
N LEU A 146 -4.72 0.73 -0.68
CA LEU A 146 -4.85 0.83 -2.14
C LEU A 146 -3.53 0.54 -2.86
N GLY A 147 -2.42 1.13 -2.41
CA GLY A 147 -1.10 0.82 -2.97
C GLY A 147 -0.78 -0.67 -2.89
N LYS A 148 -1.11 -1.34 -1.78
CA LYS A 148 -0.94 -2.78 -1.62
C LYS A 148 -1.75 -3.58 -2.65
N ALA A 149 -2.96 -3.13 -3.00
CA ALA A 149 -3.77 -3.75 -4.05
C ALA A 149 -3.07 -3.75 -5.42
N PHE A 150 -2.14 -2.80 -5.63
CA PHE A 150 -1.35 -2.64 -6.85
C PHE A 150 0.10 -3.14 -6.69
N GLY A 151 0.36 -4.00 -5.72
CA GLY A 151 1.67 -4.67 -5.56
C GLY A 151 2.70 -3.88 -4.75
N VAL A 152 2.32 -2.82 -4.05
CA VAL A 152 3.23 -2.13 -3.12
C VAL A 152 3.51 -2.98 -1.89
N THR A 153 4.76 -3.32 -1.67
CA THR A 153 5.25 -3.93 -0.43
C THR A 153 5.88 -2.86 0.47
N GLY A 154 5.42 -2.80 1.73
CA GLY A 154 6.02 -1.97 2.77
C GLY A 154 5.80 -0.45 2.70
N GLY A 155 5.92 0.19 3.88
CA GLY A 155 5.85 1.64 4.07
C GLY A 155 4.42 2.19 4.16
N ALA A 156 4.18 3.04 5.16
CA ALA A 156 2.95 3.81 5.30
C ALA A 156 3.00 5.09 4.45
N ILE A 157 1.85 5.56 3.99
CA ILE A 157 1.71 6.83 3.29
C ILE A 157 1.25 7.89 4.28
N GLN A 158 2.01 8.98 4.39
CA GLN A 158 1.65 10.12 5.22
C GLN A 158 0.75 11.07 4.44
N ALA A 159 -0.53 11.14 4.80
CA ALA A 159 -1.50 11.89 4.03
C ALA A 159 -1.48 13.41 4.28
N GLN A 160 -0.87 13.90 5.36
CA GLN A 160 -0.97 15.32 5.75
C GLN A 160 -0.43 16.27 4.67
N GLY A 161 0.81 16.07 4.21
CA GLY A 161 1.41 16.90 3.15
C GLY A 161 0.62 16.81 1.85
N LEU A 162 0.22 15.60 1.45
CA LEU A 162 -0.60 15.34 0.26
C LEU A 162 -1.94 16.08 0.31
N VAL A 163 -2.63 16.07 1.46
CA VAL A 163 -3.92 16.74 1.64
C VAL A 163 -3.77 18.26 1.56
N GLU A 164 -2.78 18.83 2.25
CA GLU A 164 -2.56 20.28 2.23
C GLU A 164 -2.15 20.78 0.85
N ALA A 165 -1.31 20.01 0.15
CA ALA A 165 -0.90 20.34 -1.20
C ALA A 165 -2.05 20.20 -2.21
N ALA A 166 -2.91 19.16 -2.08
CA ALA A 166 -4.10 19.03 -2.91
C ALA A 166 -5.12 20.16 -2.65
N ALA A 167 -5.34 20.51 -1.37
CA ALA A 167 -6.21 21.62 -1.00
C ALA A 167 -5.70 22.95 -1.58
N THR A 168 -4.38 23.16 -1.56
CA THR A 168 -3.74 24.31 -2.20
C THR A 168 -3.95 24.29 -3.71
N GLY A 169 -3.71 23.15 -4.36
CA GLY A 169 -3.90 22.99 -5.81
C GLY A 169 -5.33 23.31 -6.27
N PHE A 170 -6.36 22.84 -5.54
CA PHE A 170 -7.75 23.21 -5.85
C PHE A 170 -8.06 24.68 -5.56
N GLN A 171 -7.45 25.27 -4.52
CA GLN A 171 -7.73 26.65 -4.10
C GLN A 171 -7.04 27.69 -5.00
N THR A 172 -5.82 27.41 -5.46
CA THR A 172 -4.96 28.39 -6.14
C THR A 172 -4.58 27.99 -7.57
N GLY A 173 -4.73 26.72 -7.93
CA GLY A 173 -4.20 26.16 -9.18
C GLY A 173 -2.72 25.77 -9.11
N GLU A 174 -2.04 25.96 -7.98
CA GLU A 174 -0.63 25.61 -7.80
C GLU A 174 -0.48 24.13 -7.41
N TRP A 175 -0.26 23.28 -8.40
CA TRP A 175 -0.17 21.82 -8.22
C TRP A 175 1.25 21.30 -8.00
N LYS A 176 2.26 22.15 -8.24
CA LYS A 176 3.67 21.83 -8.04
C LYS A 176 3.95 21.20 -6.66
N PRO A 177 3.43 21.74 -5.53
CA PRO A 177 3.67 21.12 -4.22
C PRO A 177 3.10 19.70 -4.11
N PHE A 178 1.96 19.43 -4.74
CA PHE A 178 1.32 18.12 -4.65
C PHE A 178 2.15 17.05 -5.37
N LEU A 179 2.67 17.35 -6.56
CA LEU A 179 3.53 16.42 -7.28
C LEU A 179 4.83 16.13 -6.50
N LEU A 180 5.40 17.13 -5.81
CA LEU A 180 6.57 16.93 -4.95
C LEU A 180 6.27 16.01 -3.76
N GLU A 181 5.12 16.20 -3.10
CA GLU A 181 4.66 15.32 -2.02
C GLU A 181 4.39 13.89 -2.52
N MET A 182 3.82 13.74 -3.72
CA MET A 182 3.64 12.43 -4.35
C MET A 182 4.97 11.72 -4.60
N GLU A 183 5.95 12.42 -5.17
CA GLU A 183 7.29 11.84 -5.37
C GLU A 183 7.91 11.45 -4.04
N SER A 184 7.90 12.36 -3.06
CA SER A 184 8.40 12.12 -1.71
C SER A 184 7.78 10.87 -1.07
N ALA A 185 6.46 10.70 -1.20
CA ALA A 185 5.71 9.56 -0.65
C ALA A 185 6.10 8.21 -1.28
N VAL A 186 6.70 8.22 -2.48
CA VAL A 186 7.13 7.00 -3.18
C VAL A 186 8.65 6.85 -3.29
N LEU A 187 9.43 7.84 -2.80
CA LEU A 187 10.88 7.72 -2.72
C LEU A 187 11.28 6.48 -1.92
N GLY A 188 12.29 5.76 -2.43
CA GLY A 188 12.79 4.54 -1.81
C GLY A 188 11.92 3.29 -2.02
N LYS A 189 10.76 3.40 -2.68
CA LYS A 189 9.99 2.24 -3.15
C LYS A 189 10.61 1.68 -4.43
N ILE A 190 10.49 0.37 -4.64
CA ILE A 190 10.94 -0.29 -5.89
C ILE A 190 10.22 0.36 -7.08
N ALA A 191 10.92 0.63 -8.18
CA ALA A 191 10.38 1.39 -9.32
C ALA A 191 9.03 0.86 -9.84
N GLY A 192 8.80 -0.46 -9.79
CA GLY A 192 7.53 -1.09 -10.18
C GLY A 192 6.37 -0.92 -9.18
N SER A 193 6.65 -0.62 -7.91
CA SER A 193 5.62 -0.36 -6.88
C SER A 193 5.31 1.13 -6.70
N ALA A 194 6.21 2.04 -7.10
CA ALA A 194 5.95 3.47 -7.02
C ALA A 194 4.67 3.90 -7.78
N ALA A 195 4.41 3.30 -8.95
CA ALA A 195 3.19 3.57 -9.72
C ALA A 195 1.91 3.19 -8.96
N GLY A 196 1.89 2.00 -8.34
CA GLY A 196 0.77 1.54 -7.51
C GLY A 196 0.54 2.44 -6.30
N ALA A 197 1.61 2.93 -5.66
CA ALA A 197 1.51 3.86 -4.54
C ALA A 197 0.91 5.22 -4.97
N MET A 198 1.36 5.79 -6.09
CA MET A 198 0.82 7.05 -6.62
C MET A 198 -0.65 6.92 -7.06
N LEU A 199 -1.04 5.79 -7.65
CA LEU A 199 -2.45 5.52 -7.92
C LEU A 199 -3.24 5.37 -6.61
N GLY A 200 -2.70 4.69 -5.60
CA GLY A 200 -3.33 4.58 -4.29
C GLY A 200 -3.54 5.93 -3.59
N ILE A 201 -2.57 6.85 -3.71
CA ILE A 201 -2.69 8.23 -3.22
C ILE A 201 -3.87 8.95 -3.88
N THR A 202 -3.90 8.97 -5.21
CA THR A 202 -4.91 9.71 -5.97
C THR A 202 -6.31 9.14 -5.79
N LEU A 203 -6.46 7.81 -5.76
CA LEU A 203 -7.72 7.14 -5.46
C LEU A 203 -8.17 7.36 -4.01
N GLY A 204 -7.23 7.42 -3.05
CA GLY A 204 -7.54 7.75 -1.65
C GLY A 204 -8.16 9.14 -1.50
N LEU A 205 -7.68 10.12 -2.28
CA LEU A 205 -8.23 11.49 -2.27
C LEU A 205 -9.65 11.59 -2.85
N LEU A 206 -10.07 10.63 -3.66
CA LEU A 206 -11.47 10.51 -4.10
C LEU A 206 -12.44 10.13 -2.96
N GLY A 207 -11.94 9.94 -1.73
CA GLY A 207 -12.77 9.88 -0.54
C GLY A 207 -13.35 11.24 -0.11
N VAL A 208 -12.89 12.36 -0.69
CA VAL A 208 -13.43 13.69 -0.38
C VAL A 208 -14.91 13.80 -0.76
N THR A 209 -15.70 14.46 0.08
CA THR A 209 -17.13 14.63 -0.19
C THR A 209 -17.34 15.87 -1.05
N VAL A 210 -17.80 15.65 -2.30
CA VAL A 210 -18.11 16.69 -3.28
C VAL A 210 -19.37 16.29 -4.06
N THR A 211 -20.10 17.26 -4.62
CA THR A 211 -21.41 17.02 -5.26
C THR A 211 -21.59 17.83 -6.54
N GLY A 212 -22.47 17.34 -7.43
CA GLY A 212 -22.84 18.06 -8.67
C GLY A 212 -21.66 18.21 -9.64
N GLY A 213 -21.64 19.31 -10.40
CA GLY A 213 -20.58 19.58 -11.38
C GLY A 213 -19.17 19.65 -10.79
N VAL A 214 -19.04 19.99 -9.50
CA VAL A 214 -17.76 20.01 -8.77
C VAL A 214 -17.13 18.62 -8.72
N ALA A 215 -17.96 17.57 -8.62
CA ALA A 215 -17.45 16.20 -8.53
C ALA A 215 -16.68 15.81 -9.81
N LEU A 216 -17.23 16.06 -11.00
CA LEU A 216 -16.52 15.77 -12.25
C LEU A 216 -15.16 16.47 -12.32
N VAL A 217 -15.10 17.75 -11.94
CA VAL A 217 -13.85 18.53 -11.95
C VAL A 217 -12.84 17.96 -10.97
N VAL A 218 -13.24 17.72 -9.71
CA VAL A 218 -12.34 17.15 -8.69
C VAL A 218 -11.84 15.76 -9.08
N GLY A 219 -12.75 14.91 -9.55
CA GLY A 219 -12.41 13.55 -9.99
C GLY A 219 -11.48 13.55 -11.20
N GLY A 220 -11.80 14.34 -12.22
CA GLY A 220 -10.98 14.47 -13.42
C GLY A 220 -9.60 15.06 -13.14
N VAL A 221 -9.49 16.06 -12.25
CA VAL A 221 -8.20 16.60 -11.80
C VAL A 221 -7.36 15.53 -11.11
N LEU A 222 -7.91 14.78 -10.15
CA LEU A 222 -7.17 13.74 -9.41
C LEU A 222 -6.74 12.58 -10.31
N VAL A 223 -7.61 12.13 -11.23
CA VAL A 223 -7.26 11.09 -12.20
C VAL A 223 -6.28 11.60 -13.26
N GLY A 224 -6.37 12.87 -13.65
CA GLY A 224 -5.41 13.51 -14.54
C GLY A 224 -4.02 13.66 -13.90
N LEU A 225 -3.95 13.98 -12.60
CA LEU A 225 -2.72 13.96 -11.81
C LEU A 225 -2.07 12.58 -11.85
N ALA A 226 -2.83 11.53 -11.52
CA ALA A 226 -2.35 10.15 -11.61
C ALA A 226 -1.84 9.84 -13.02
N SER A 227 -2.65 10.13 -14.04
CA SER A 227 -2.34 9.84 -15.45
C SER A 227 -1.08 10.57 -15.92
N SER A 228 -0.78 11.76 -15.41
CA SER A 228 0.41 12.53 -15.84
C SER A 228 1.73 11.78 -15.64
N TYR A 229 1.80 10.93 -14.62
CA TYR A 229 2.97 10.09 -14.32
C TYR A 229 3.08 8.83 -15.20
N PHE A 230 2.01 8.43 -15.91
CA PHE A 230 1.91 7.09 -16.49
C PHE A 230 1.41 7.04 -17.93
N ASP A 231 0.61 8.02 -18.33
CA ASP A 231 -0.23 8.00 -19.52
C ASP A 231 -0.62 9.44 -19.95
N PRO A 232 0.31 10.17 -20.61
CA PRO A 232 0.02 11.51 -21.11
C PRO A 232 -1.14 11.55 -22.12
N GLU A 233 -1.37 10.48 -22.89
CA GLU A 233 -2.50 10.40 -23.82
C GLU A 233 -3.83 10.38 -23.05
N LYS A 234 -3.90 9.65 -21.94
CA LYS A 234 -5.06 9.68 -21.05
C LYS A 234 -5.29 11.05 -20.43
N VAL A 235 -4.25 11.82 -20.13
CA VAL A 235 -4.40 13.24 -19.70
C VAL A 235 -5.06 14.08 -20.80
N ASP A 236 -4.65 13.90 -22.05
CA ASP A 236 -5.27 14.58 -23.19
C ASP A 236 -6.74 14.17 -23.39
N GLN A 237 -7.05 12.88 -23.24
CA GLN A 237 -8.43 12.37 -23.27
C GLN A 237 -9.28 12.98 -22.15
N ILE A 238 -8.75 13.04 -20.93
CA ILE A 238 -9.41 13.67 -19.79
C ILE A 238 -9.68 15.13 -20.13
N ASN A 239 -8.67 15.88 -20.58
CA ASN A 239 -8.80 17.32 -20.87
C ASN A 239 -9.95 17.64 -21.85
N ASN A 240 -10.27 16.73 -22.77
CA ASN A 240 -11.36 16.91 -23.70
C ASN A 240 -12.76 16.78 -23.06
N TRP A 241 -12.90 16.14 -21.89
CA TRP A 241 -14.20 15.98 -21.23
C TRP A 241 -14.90 17.30 -20.94
N VAL A 242 -14.14 18.33 -20.58
CA VAL A 242 -14.66 19.67 -20.28
C VAL A 242 -14.83 20.51 -21.55
N MET A 243 -14.16 20.17 -22.65
CA MET A 243 -14.41 20.80 -23.95
C MET A 243 -15.75 20.33 -24.52
N ASP A 244 -16.02 19.03 -24.41
CA ASP A 244 -17.30 18.43 -24.82
C ASP A 244 -18.48 18.93 -23.99
N ALA A 245 -18.24 19.28 -22.71
CA ALA A 245 -19.27 19.77 -21.80
C ALA A 245 -19.62 21.26 -21.99
N VAL A 246 -18.75 22.04 -22.64
CA VAL A 246 -18.95 23.47 -22.94
C VAL A 246 -19.48 23.69 -24.38
N GLY A 247 -19.41 22.65 -25.23
CA GLY A 247 -19.92 22.65 -26.60
C GLY A 247 -21.34 22.09 -26.79
N ALA A 248 -22.05 21.77 -25.72
CA ALA A 248 -23.45 21.30 -25.70
C ALA A 248 -24.36 22.31 -24.99
#